data_AF-A0A3C0U7R2-F1
#
_entry.id   AF-A0A3C0U7R2-F1
#
_cell.length_a   1.000
_cell.length_b   1.000
_cell.length_c   1.000
_cell.angle_alpha   90.00
_cell.angle_beta   90.00
_cell.angle_gamma   90.00
#
_symmetry.space_group_name_H-M   'P 1'
#
loop_
_entity.id
_entity.type
_entity.pdbx_description
1 polymer ?
#
loop_
_entity_poly.entity_id
_entity_poly.type
_entity_poly.pdbx_seq_one_letter_code
_entity_poly.pdbx_strand_id
1 'polypeptide(L)'
;MKTFDFSGKNVLIRVDFNVPQDDQLNITDNTRIKGALSTILSVLNSGGTAVLMSHLGRPNGEISVKHSLKSLVGERGSLTGATVHFADDCI
;
A
#
# COMPACT_ATOMS: atom_id res chain seq x y z
N MET A 1 4.81 -3.36 24.00
CA MET A 1 4.74 -2.57 22.74
C MET A 1 4.44 -1.13 23.14
N LYS A 2 5.23 -0.14 22.72
CA LYS A 2 4.92 1.27 23.00
C LYS A 2 3.73 1.68 22.13
N THR A 3 2.63 2.07 22.75
CA THR A 3 1.47 2.66 22.07
C THR A 3 1.86 4.06 21.65
N PHE A 4 1.92 4.31 20.34
CA PHE A 4 2.11 5.64 19.79
C PHE A 4 0.75 6.21 19.39
N ASP A 5 0.50 7.47 19.70
CA ASP A 5 -0.72 8.15 19.27
C ASP A 5 -0.55 8.69 17.85
N PHE A 6 -1.35 8.17 16.92
CA PHE A 6 -1.32 8.57 15.51
C PHE A 6 -2.37 9.63 15.17
N SER A 7 -3.17 10.09 16.14
CA SER A 7 -4.24 11.06 15.91
C SER A 7 -3.72 12.35 15.25
N GLY A 8 -4.31 12.69 14.09
CA GLY A 8 -3.93 13.87 13.31
C GLY A 8 -2.50 13.82 12.72
N LYS A 9 -1.84 12.65 12.72
CA LYS A 9 -0.50 12.47 12.16
C LYS A 9 -0.54 11.85 10.77
N ASN A 10 0.40 12.26 9.93
CA ASN A 10 0.70 11.57 8.67
C ASN A 10 1.84 10.58 8.94
N VAL A 11 1.59 9.30 8.69
CA VAL A 11 2.53 8.21 8.99
C VAL A 11 2.99 7.60 7.67
N LEU A 12 4.28 7.76 7.34
CA LEU A 12 4.89 7.07 6.22
C LEU A 12 5.24 5.64 6.64
N ILE A 13 4.67 4.66 5.93
CA ILE A 13 4.84 3.23 6.20
C ILE A 13 5.49 2.58 4.99
N ARG A 14 6.71 2.07 5.18
CA ARG A 14 7.36 1.21 4.21
C ARG A 14 6.77 -0.20 4.31
N VAL A 15 6.12 -0.65 3.24
CA VAL A 15 5.45 -1.95 3.16
C VAL A 15 6.01 -2.79 2.01
N ASP A 16 5.87 -4.11 2.08
CA ASP A 16 6.17 -5.02 0.99
C ASP A 16 4.88 -5.40 0.24
N PHE A 17 4.63 -4.74 -0.88
CA PHE A 17 3.54 -5.03 -1.82
C PHE A 17 4.09 -5.57 -3.13
N ASN A 18 5.27 -6.20 -3.11
CA ASN A 18 5.81 -6.90 -4.26
C ASN A 18 5.07 -8.24 -4.43
N VAL A 19 3.85 -8.16 -4.96
CA VAL A 19 2.93 -9.29 -5.16
C VAL A 19 2.98 -9.80 -6.59
N PRO A 20 2.74 -11.11 -6.81
CA PRO A 20 2.61 -11.64 -8.16
C PRO A 20 1.34 -11.12 -8.83
N GLN A 21 1.45 -10.86 -10.13
CA GLN A 21 0.34 -10.48 -11.00
C GLN A 21 0.29 -11.37 -12.24
N ASP A 22 -0.90 -11.55 -12.82
CA ASP A 22 -1.08 -12.19 -14.11
C ASP A 22 -0.76 -11.23 -15.29
N ASP A 23 -0.92 -11.71 -16.52
CA ASP A 23 -0.68 -10.93 -17.74
C ASP A 23 -1.62 -9.73 -17.91
N GLN A 24 -2.76 -9.73 -17.20
CA GLN A 24 -3.73 -8.64 -17.17
C GLN A 24 -3.52 -7.69 -15.98
N LEU A 25 -2.43 -7.88 -15.23
CA LEU A 25 -2.07 -7.12 -14.02
C LEU A 25 -3.00 -7.35 -12.83
N ASN A 26 -3.81 -8.42 -12.83
CA ASN A 26 -4.60 -8.81 -11.67
C ASN A 26 -3.68 -9.47 -10.63
N ILE A 27 -3.94 -9.18 -9.36
CA ILE A 27 -3.18 -9.77 -8.24
C ILE A 27 -3.59 -11.24 -8.11
N THR A 28 -2.63 -12.15 -8.18
CA THR A 28 -2.89 -13.60 -8.05
C THR A 28 -2.69 -14.11 -6.63
N ASP A 29 -1.94 -13.39 -5.79
CA ASP A 29 -1.77 -13.66 -4.36
C ASP A 29 -1.65 -12.34 -3.57
N ASN A 30 -2.58 -12.11 -2.65
CA ASN A 30 -2.66 -10.90 -1.83
C ASN A 30 -2.11 -11.09 -0.40
N THR A 31 -1.42 -12.20 -0.10
CA THR A 31 -0.92 -12.53 1.25
C THR A 31 -0.04 -11.40 1.82
N ARG A 32 0.84 -10.80 0.99
CA ARG A 32 1.69 -9.68 1.43
C ARG A 32 0.91 -8.41 1.76
N ILE A 33 -0.15 -8.12 0.99
CA ILE A 33 -1.04 -6.98 1.26
C ILE A 33 -1.74 -7.18 2.59
N LYS A 34 -2.30 -8.38 2.81
CA LYS A 34 -2.96 -8.76 4.06
C LYS A 34 -2.03 -8.67 5.27
N GLY A 35 -0.76 -9.03 5.10
CA GLY A 35 0.26 -8.93 6.14
C GLY A 35 0.48 -7.51 6.68
N ALA A 36 0.22 -6.47 5.88
CA ALA A 36 0.35 -5.08 6.30
C ALA A 36 -0.94 -4.47 6.89
N LEU A 37 -2.09 -5.15 6.79
CA LEU A 37 -3.40 -4.57 7.14
C LEU A 37 -3.47 -4.16 8.61
N SER A 38 -2.94 -4.97 9.53
CA SER A 38 -2.99 -4.66 10.96
C SER A 38 -2.27 -3.34 11.28
N THR A 39 -1.13 -3.07 10.65
CA THR A 39 -0.39 -1.81 10.83
C THR A 39 -1.13 -0.63 10.21
N ILE A 40 -1.68 -0.81 9.00
CA ILE A 40 -2.43 0.25 8.32
C ILE A 40 -3.68 0.63 9.13
N LEU A 41 -4.47 -0.36 9.54
CA LEU A 41 -5.67 -0.15 10.34
C LEU A 41 -5.35 0.44 11.71
N SER A 42 -4.22 0.10 12.32
CA SER A 42 -3.80 0.72 13.58
C SER A 42 -3.63 2.24 13.44
N VAL A 43 -3.08 2.73 12.32
CA VAL A 43 -2.93 4.17 12.08
C VAL A 43 -4.29 4.82 11.80
N LEU A 44 -5.08 4.23 10.90
CA LEU A 44 -6.39 4.76 10.51
C LEU A 44 -7.37 4.82 11.69
N ASN A 45 -7.48 3.73 12.47
CA ASN A 45 -8.39 3.64 13.62
C ASN A 45 -7.99 4.60 14.75
N SER A 46 -6.73 5.04 14.78
CA SER A 46 -6.24 6.04 15.74
C SER A 46 -6.48 7.48 15.26
N GLY A 47 -7.14 7.69 14.11
CA GLY A 47 -7.37 9.02 13.53
C GLY A 47 -6.16 9.61 12.78
N GLY A 48 -5.19 8.76 12.43
CA GLY A 48 -4.04 9.14 11.60
C GLY A 48 -4.26 8.88 10.11
N THR A 49 -3.35 9.40 9.29
CA THR A 49 -3.30 9.16 7.85
C THR A 49 -2.13 8.22 7.53
N ALA A 50 -2.42 7.11 6.86
CA ALA A 50 -1.39 6.15 6.44
C ALA A 50 -0.92 6.44 5.01
N VAL A 51 0.34 6.89 4.86
CA VAL A 51 1.01 7.07 3.57
C VAL A 51 1.86 5.83 3.32
N LEU A 52 1.54 5.05 2.29
CA LEU A 52 2.23 3.78 2.04
C LEU A 52 3.23 3.92 0.89
N MET A 53 4.45 3.44 1.11
CA MET A 53 5.47 3.32 0.06
C MET A 53 5.87 1.86 -0.12
N SER A 54 5.91 1.40 -1.37
CA SER A 54 6.37 0.05 -1.71
C SER A 54 7.20 0.05 -2.99
N HIS A 55 7.68 -1.11 -3.38
CA HIS A 55 8.22 -1.37 -4.72
C HIS A 55 7.44 -2.54 -5.30
N LEU A 56 7.45 -2.66 -6.63
CA LEU A 56 6.85 -3.78 -7.34
C LEU A 56 7.81 -4.23 -8.43
N GLY A 57 8.23 -5.49 -8.38
CA GLY A 57 9.25 -6.02 -9.28
C GLY A 57 10.55 -5.21 -9.25
N ARG A 58 11.17 -5.05 -10.42
CA ARG A 58 12.44 -4.33 -10.61
C ARG A 58 12.32 -3.39 -11.80
N PRO A 59 11.86 -2.14 -11.58
CA PRO A 59 11.65 -1.17 -12.67
C PRO A 59 12.95 -0.63 -13.25
N ASN A 60 14.11 -0.88 -12.63
CA ASN A 60 15.43 -0.44 -13.09
C ASN A 60 15.53 1.06 -13.41
N GLY A 61 14.77 1.89 -12.70
CA GLY A 61 14.75 3.35 -12.88
C GLY A 61 13.79 3.85 -13.96
N GLU A 62 13.06 2.97 -14.64
CA GLU A 62 12.07 3.34 -15.66
C GLU A 62 10.64 3.30 -15.12
N ILE A 63 9.80 4.21 -15.62
CA ILE A 63 8.36 4.19 -15.35
C ILE A 63 7.72 3.13 -16.25
N SER A 64 7.15 2.09 -15.63
CA SER A 64 6.50 0.99 -16.35
C SER A 64 5.14 0.69 -15.73
N VAL A 65 4.12 0.59 -16.59
CA VAL A 65 2.75 0.22 -16.17
C VAL A 65 2.74 -1.12 -15.43
N LYS A 66 3.56 -2.08 -15.86
CA LYS A 66 3.68 -3.40 -15.23
C LYS A 66 4.21 -3.35 -13.80
N HIS A 67 5.05 -2.37 -13.49
CA HIS A 67 5.64 -2.18 -12.16
C HIS A 67 4.93 -1.08 -11.35
N SER A 68 3.82 -0.54 -11.86
CA SER A 68 3.04 0.48 -11.16
C SER A 68 2.26 -0.13 -10.00
N LEU A 69 2.27 0.54 -8.85
CA LEU A 69 1.43 0.16 -7.71
C LEU A 69 -0.04 0.54 -7.89
N LYS A 70 -0.41 1.20 -9.00
CA LYS A 70 -1.78 1.66 -9.26
C LYS A 70 -2.79 0.51 -9.34
N SER A 71 -2.37 -0.67 -9.80
CA SER A 71 -3.19 -1.89 -9.84
C SER A 71 -3.65 -2.35 -8.45
N LEU A 72 -2.91 -1.98 -7.39
CA LEU A 72 -3.20 -2.39 -6.00
C LEU A 72 -4.25 -1.52 -5.33
N VAL A 73 -4.64 -0.38 -5.92
CA VAL A 73 -5.55 0.59 -5.30
C VAL A 73 -6.91 -0.06 -5.00
N GLY A 74 -7.48 -0.79 -5.96
CA GLY A 74 -8.77 -1.46 -5.80
C GLY A 74 -8.75 -2.51 -4.69
N GLU A 75 -7.76 -3.41 -4.72
CA GLU A 75 -7.60 -4.46 -3.71
C GLU A 75 -7.42 -3.88 -2.30
N ARG A 76 -6.60 -2.82 -2.17
CA ARG A 76 -6.39 -2.15 -0.88
C ARG A 76 -7.64 -1.46 -0.37
N GLY A 77 -8.38 -0.78 -1.23
CA GLY A 77 -9.66 -0.16 -0.86
C GLY A 77 -10.63 -1.20 -0.33
N SER A 78 -10.78 -2.32 -1.04
CA SER A 78 -11.63 -3.44 -0.63
C SER A 78 -11.21 -4.05 0.72
N LEU A 79 -9.92 -4.26 0.95
CA LEU A 79 -9.42 -4.90 2.18
C LEU A 79 -9.43 -3.98 3.41
N THR A 80 -9.21 -2.68 3.22
CA THR A 80 -9.17 -1.72 4.34
C THR A 80 -10.51 -1.07 4.64
N GLY A 81 -11.44 -1.06 3.67
CA GLY A 81 -12.68 -0.28 3.73
C GLY A 81 -12.47 1.24 3.64
N ALA A 82 -11.23 1.68 3.39
CA ALA A 82 -10.87 3.08 3.31
C ALA A 82 -10.72 3.55 1.86
N THR A 83 -10.98 4.82 1.61
CA THR A 83 -10.63 5.46 0.33
C THR A 83 -9.11 5.45 0.16
N VAL A 84 -8.62 4.85 -0.93
CA VAL A 84 -7.19 4.82 -1.25
C VAL A 84 -6.91 5.81 -2.37
N HIS A 85 -6.09 6.81 -2.07
CA HIS A 85 -5.54 7.73 -3.06
C HIS A 85 -4.20 7.20 -3.58
N PHE A 86 -3.92 7.45 -4.86
CA PHE A 86 -2.65 7.11 -5.50
C PHE A 86 -1.95 8.40 -5.91
N ALA A 87 -0.68 8.54 -5.52
CA ALA A 87 0.21 9.57 -6.03
C ALA A 87 0.97 8.99 -7.22
N ASP A 88 0.99 9.71 -8.35
CA ASP A 88 1.69 9.27 -9.57
C ASP A 88 3.22 9.41 -9.45
N ASP A 89 3.72 10.05 -8.38
CA ASP A 89 5.15 10.19 -8.06
C ASP A 89 5.41 10.02 -6.55
N CYS A 90 6.67 9.84 -6.16
CA CYS A 90 7.12 9.63 -4.79
C CYS A 90 8.00 10.77 -4.21
N ILE A 91 8.15 11.87 -4.94
CA ILE A 91 8.89 13.09 -4.55
C ILE A 91 8.02 14.34 -4.63
#